data_AF-A0A7X0U4X6-F1
#
_entry.id   AF-A0A7X0U4X6-F1
#
_cell.length_a   1.000
_cell.length_b   1.000
_cell.length_c   1.000
_cell.angle_alpha   90.00
_cell.angle_beta   90.00
_cell.angle_gamma   90.00
#
_symmetry.space_group_name_H-M   'P 1'
#
loop_
_entity.id
_entity.type
_entity.pdbx_description
1 polymer ?
#
loop_
_entity_poly.entity_id
_entity_poly.type
_entity_poly.pdbx_seq_one_letter_code
_entity_poly.pdbx_strand_id
1 'polypeptide(L)'
;MRKRVLVWGGAAVAVVAAAALIVYFVRVGLDDADKLASVIALFVTAAGLGVAIHGLRGREHAEPQPGGVTASGAGSVAVGGDNSGIISTGDGTTNIHMSAEASGQGRVYQAGGDQTIDER
;
A
#
# COMPACT_ATOMS: atom_id res chain seq x y z
N MET A 1 -11.77 -1.27 21.20
CA MET A 1 -12.40 -2.51 21.74
C MET A 1 -13.23 -3.30 20.71
N ARG A 2 -13.98 -2.66 19.79
CA ARG A 2 -14.80 -3.34 18.75
C ARG A 2 -14.04 -4.33 17.85
N LYS A 3 -12.78 -4.05 17.50
CA LYS A 3 -11.93 -4.95 16.69
C LYS A 3 -11.62 -6.28 17.40
N ARG A 4 -11.43 -6.26 18.73
CA ARG A 4 -11.18 -7.49 19.52
C ARG A 4 -12.44 -8.35 19.64
N VAL A 5 -13.61 -7.72 19.77
CA VAL A 5 -14.90 -8.44 19.84
C VAL A 5 -15.20 -9.15 18.52
N LEU A 6 -14.89 -8.53 17.38
CA LEU A 6 -15.07 -9.15 16.06
C LEU A 6 -14.12 -10.35 15.86
N VAL A 7 -12.85 -10.21 16.25
CA VAL A 7 -11.84 -11.28 16.13
C VAL A 7 -12.18 -12.46 17.05
N TRP A 8 -12.57 -12.19 18.30
CA TRP A 8 -12.97 -13.24 19.24
C TRP A 8 -14.30 -13.91 18.85
N GLY A 9 -15.25 -13.15 18.29
CA GLY A 9 -16.49 -13.69 17.74
C GLY A 9 -16.22 -14.64 16.57
N GLY A 10 -15.35 -14.25 15.64
CA GLY A 10 -14.94 -15.10 14.52
C GLY A 10 -14.25 -16.38 14.99
N ALA A 11 -13.35 -16.28 15.98
CA ALA A 11 -12.66 -17.44 16.55
C ALA A 11 -13.65 -18.43 17.20
N ALA A 12 -14.62 -17.94 17.97
CA ALA A 12 -15.63 -18.80 18.60
C ALA A 12 -16.50 -19.53 17.56
N VAL A 13 -16.93 -18.82 16.50
CA VAL A 13 -17.69 -19.43 15.40
C VAL A 13 -16.88 -20.51 14.68
N ALA A 14 -15.59 -20.26 14.42
CA ALA A 14 -14.71 -21.24 13.78
C ALA A 14 -14.56 -22.52 14.62
N VAL A 15 -14.40 -22.41 15.94
CA VAL A 15 -14.29 -23.57 16.84
C VAL A 15 -15.59 -24.39 16.84
N VAL A 16 -16.74 -23.73 16.90
CA VAL A 16 -18.05 -24.41 16.89
C VAL A 16 -18.30 -25.11 15.55
N ALA A 17 -17.99 -24.46 14.44
CA ALA A 17 -18.11 -25.04 13.11
C ALA A 17 -17.21 -26.28 12.94
N ALA A 18 -15.96 -26.20 13.41
CA ALA A 18 -15.02 -27.33 13.38
C ALA A 18 -15.52 -28.52 14.21
N ALA A 19 -16.03 -28.27 15.42
CA ALA A 19 -16.57 -29.32 16.29
C ALA A 19 -17.80 -30.00 15.65
N ALA A 20 -18.72 -29.22 15.08
CA ALA A 20 -19.89 -29.75 14.38
C ALA A 20 -19.49 -30.62 13.17
N LEU A 21 -18.47 -30.20 12.40
CA LEU A 21 -17.94 -30.94 11.26
C LEU A 21 -17.33 -32.28 11.69
N ILE A 22 -16.56 -32.30 12.79
CA ILE A 22 -15.96 -33.52 13.36
C ILE A 22 -17.06 -34.51 13.78
N VAL A 23 -18.08 -34.04 14.49
CA VAL A 23 -19.22 -34.88 14.91
C VAL A 23 -19.97 -35.45 13.71
N TYR A 24 -20.17 -34.64 12.67
CA TYR A 24 -20.82 -35.06 11.43
C TYR A 24 -20.04 -36.19 10.74
N PHE A 25 -18.73 -36.03 10.55
CA PHE A 25 -17.88 -37.05 9.92
C PHE A 25 -17.86 -38.37 10.71
N VAL A 26 -17.86 -38.31 12.05
CA VAL A 26 -17.91 -39.51 12.90
C VAL A 26 -19.25 -40.24 12.79
N ARG A 27 -20.36 -39.51 12.59
CA ARG A 27 -21.71 -40.09 12.54
C ARG A 27 -22.13 -40.61 11.16
N VAL A 28 -21.73 -39.91 10.09
CA VAL A 28 -22.20 -40.17 8.73
C VAL A 28 -21.22 -41.00 7.91
N GLY A 29 -19.94 -41.03 8.29
CA GLY A 29 -18.90 -41.74 7.54
C GLY A 29 -18.37 -40.91 6.36
N LEU A 30 -17.14 -41.23 5.94
CA LEU A 30 -16.37 -40.42 4.99
C LEU A 30 -16.94 -40.44 3.56
N ASP A 31 -17.57 -41.54 3.12
CA ASP A 31 -18.01 -41.72 1.72
C ASP A 31 -19.19 -40.82 1.33
N ASP A 32 -20.23 -40.71 2.16
CA ASP A 32 -21.34 -39.78 1.88
C ASP A 32 -20.93 -38.31 2.13
N ALA A 33 -19.96 -38.11 3.03
CA ALA A 33 -19.42 -36.80 3.30
C ALA A 33 -18.56 -36.26 2.15
N ASP A 34 -17.89 -37.11 1.38
CA ASP A 34 -17.04 -36.69 0.24
C ASP A 34 -17.87 -36.02 -0.87
N LYS A 35 -19.08 -36.52 -1.14
CA LYS A 35 -20.03 -35.90 -2.07
C LYS A 35 -20.48 -34.52 -1.58
N LEU A 36 -20.89 -34.42 -0.32
CA LEU A 36 -21.31 -33.13 0.25
C LEU A 36 -20.14 -32.15 0.39
N ALA A 37 -18.94 -32.64 0.70
CA ALA A 37 -17.73 -31.83 0.80
C ALA A 37 -17.39 -31.20 -0.56
N SER A 38 -17.52 -31.94 -1.66
CA SER A 38 -17.27 -31.39 -3.00
C SER A 38 -18.21 -30.23 -3.35
N VAL A 39 -19.50 -30.35 -3.00
CA VAL A 39 -20.51 -29.30 -3.26
C VAL A 39 -20.28 -28.11 -2.36
N ILE A 40 -20.06 -28.33 -1.07
CA ILE A 40 -19.80 -27.25 -0.11
C ILE A 40 -18.50 -26.52 -0.48
N ALA A 41 -17.44 -27.24 -0.83
CA ALA A 41 -16.18 -26.67 -1.27
C ALA A 41 -16.36 -25.82 -2.54
N LEU A 42 -17.18 -26.26 -3.50
CA LEU A 42 -17.51 -25.49 -4.69
C LEU A 42 -18.17 -24.15 -4.32
N PHE A 43 -19.20 -24.16 -3.46
CA PHE A 43 -19.89 -22.93 -3.05
C PHE A 43 -19.02 -22.01 -2.21
N VAL A 44 -18.23 -22.55 -1.28
CA VAL A 44 -17.29 -21.78 -0.46
C VAL A 44 -16.21 -21.15 -1.33
N THR A 45 -15.67 -21.89 -2.30
CA THR A 45 -14.68 -21.37 -3.25
C THR A 45 -15.27 -20.27 -4.12
N ALA A 46 -16.49 -20.47 -4.64
CA ALA A 46 -17.18 -19.46 -5.45
C ALA A 46 -17.46 -18.17 -4.65
N ALA A 47 -17.94 -18.30 -3.42
CA ALA A 47 -18.17 -17.16 -2.53
C ALA A 47 -16.86 -16.45 -2.17
N GLY A 48 -15.82 -17.22 -1.79
CA GLY A 48 -14.49 -16.70 -1.47
C GLY A 48 -13.85 -15.97 -2.65
N LEU A 49 -13.98 -16.52 -3.86
CA LEU A 49 -13.53 -15.89 -5.09
C LEU A 49 -14.29 -14.59 -5.36
N GLY A 50 -15.61 -14.56 -5.16
CA GLY A 50 -16.42 -13.35 -5.25
C GLY A 50 -15.98 -12.26 -4.28
N VAL A 51 -15.70 -12.61 -3.02
CA VAL A 51 -15.17 -11.68 -2.00
C VAL A 51 -13.78 -11.19 -2.38
N ALA A 52 -12.90 -12.06 -2.88
CA ALA A 52 -11.56 -11.68 -3.33
C ALA A 52 -11.62 -10.68 -4.49
N ILE A 53 -12.46 -10.93 -5.50
CA ILE A 53 -12.66 -10.02 -6.62
C ILE A 53 -13.25 -8.69 -6.15
N HIS A 54 -14.25 -8.73 -5.26
CA HIS A 54 -14.85 -7.51 -4.70
C HIS A 54 -13.84 -6.69 -3.90
N GLY A 55 -13.02 -7.33 -3.07
CA GLY A 55 -11.96 -6.68 -2.29
C GLY A 55 -10.79 -6.17 -3.15
N LEU A 56 -10.54 -6.74 -4.32
CA LEU A 56 -9.57 -6.20 -5.28
C LEU A 56 -10.13 -4.96 -5.99
N ARG A 57 -11.42 -4.95 -6.34
CA ARG A 57 -12.09 -3.79 -6.95
C ARG A 57 -12.29 -2.62 -5.98
N GLY A 58 -12.52 -2.92 -4.70
CA GLY A 58 -12.67 -1.92 -3.64
C GLY A 58 -11.35 -1.35 -3.10
N ARG A 59 -10.19 -1.82 -3.58
CA ARG A 59 -8.90 -1.15 -3.38
C ARG A 59 -8.73 -0.03 -4.40
N GLU A 60 -9.73 0.83 -4.54
CA GLU A 60 -9.40 2.21 -4.87
C GLU A 60 -8.60 2.73 -3.67
N HIS A 61 -7.48 3.40 -3.95
CA HIS A 61 -6.62 3.99 -2.94
C HIS A 61 -7.50 4.61 -1.87
N ALA A 62 -7.45 4.07 -0.64
CA ALA A 62 -7.88 4.85 0.50
C ALA A 62 -6.93 6.03 0.51
N GLU A 63 -7.34 7.10 -0.18
CA GLU A 63 -6.66 8.37 -0.20
C GLU A 63 -6.44 8.69 1.28
N PRO A 64 -5.18 8.91 1.71
CA PRO A 64 -4.93 9.36 3.06
C PRO A 64 -5.87 10.53 3.30
N GLN A 65 -6.78 10.41 4.27
CA GLN A 65 -7.60 11.55 4.68
C GLN A 65 -6.66 12.73 4.82
N PRO A 66 -6.93 13.87 4.15
CA PRO A 66 -6.06 15.03 4.23
C PRO A 66 -6.12 15.53 5.67
N GLY A 67 -5.29 14.96 6.54
CA GLY A 67 -4.78 15.66 7.69
C GLY A 67 -4.03 16.82 7.08
N GLY A 68 -4.68 17.98 7.07
CA GLY A 68 -4.15 19.18 6.44
C GLY A 68 -2.73 19.39 6.95
N VAL A 69 -1.75 19.21 6.08
CA VAL A 69 -0.38 19.52 6.43
C VAL A 69 -0.29 21.03 6.58
N THR A 70 0.29 21.47 7.68
CA THR A 70 0.45 22.90 7.96
C THR A 70 1.93 23.18 8.17
N ALA A 71 2.36 24.33 7.69
CA ALA A 71 3.69 24.86 7.86
C ALA A 71 3.55 26.31 8.30
N SER A 72 4.31 26.73 9.32
CA SER A 72 4.25 28.09 9.84
C SER A 72 5.64 28.56 10.27
N GLY A 73 5.99 29.78 9.88
CA GLY A 73 7.31 30.37 10.09
C GLY A 73 8.00 30.70 8.77
N ALA A 74 9.03 31.55 8.83
CA ALA A 74 9.83 31.89 7.66
C ALA A 74 10.52 30.64 7.10
N GLY A 75 10.43 30.44 5.78
CA GLY A 75 11.04 29.30 5.10
C GLY A 75 10.41 27.93 5.39
N SER A 76 9.13 27.88 5.77
CA SER A 76 8.45 26.62 6.08
C SER A 76 7.68 26.05 4.89
N VAL A 77 7.75 24.72 4.69
CA VAL A 77 7.03 23.99 3.62
C VAL A 77 6.34 22.76 4.20
N ALA A 78 5.09 22.53 3.79
CA ALA A 78 4.28 21.37 4.13
C ALA A 78 3.85 20.66 2.84
N VAL A 79 4.10 19.35 2.74
CA VAL A 79 3.74 18.53 1.57
C VAL A 79 2.81 17.40 2.01
N GLY A 80 1.58 17.41 1.50
CA GLY A 80 0.50 16.48 1.88
C GLY A 80 0.43 15.24 0.99
N GLY A 81 1.54 14.84 0.39
CA GLY A 81 1.63 13.80 -0.63
C GLY A 81 3.06 13.67 -1.13
N ASP A 82 3.24 13.21 -2.36
CA ASP A 82 4.57 13.01 -2.94
C ASP A 82 5.10 14.28 -3.60
N ASN A 83 6.41 14.51 -3.49
CA ASN A 83 7.12 15.52 -4.25
C ASN A 83 8.30 14.88 -4.98
N SER A 84 8.35 15.00 -6.30
CA SER A 84 9.42 14.48 -7.16
C SER A 84 10.39 15.58 -7.66
N GLY A 85 10.17 16.83 -7.25
CA GLY A 85 10.96 17.99 -7.66
C GLY A 85 11.75 18.62 -6.52
N ILE A 86 12.28 19.82 -6.76
CA ILE A 86 13.08 20.57 -5.79
C ILE A 86 12.17 21.49 -4.97
N ILE A 87 12.33 21.46 -3.64
CA ILE A 87 11.70 22.41 -2.70
C ILE A 87 12.78 23.36 -2.20
N SER A 88 12.58 24.67 -2.36
CA SER A 88 13.48 25.70 -1.85
C SER A 88 12.72 26.76 -1.06
N THR A 89 13.30 27.21 0.05
CA THR A 89 12.68 28.12 1.03
C THR A 89 13.49 29.38 1.29
N GLY A 90 14.63 29.56 0.62
CA GLY A 90 15.56 30.66 0.82
C GLY A 90 15.51 31.74 -0.25
N ASP A 91 15.88 32.96 0.11
CA ASP A 91 16.00 34.09 -0.81
C ASP A 91 17.32 33.98 -1.59
N GLY A 92 17.24 33.85 -2.92
CA GLY A 92 18.42 33.77 -3.81
C GLY A 92 18.81 32.36 -4.27
N THR A 93 17.95 31.36 -4.11
CA THR A 93 18.24 30.01 -4.63
C THR A 93 17.99 29.91 -6.13
N THR A 94 18.98 29.44 -6.88
CA THR A 94 18.82 29.08 -8.30
C THR A 94 19.00 27.57 -8.45
N ASN A 95 17.91 26.87 -8.77
CA ASN A 95 17.94 25.44 -9.03
C ASN A 95 18.51 25.20 -10.43
N ILE A 96 19.71 24.63 -10.53
CA ILE A 96 20.30 24.25 -11.82
C ILE A 96 20.20 22.73 -11.97
N HIS A 97 19.45 22.29 -12.98
CA HIS A 97 19.47 20.90 -13.45
C HIS A 97 20.20 20.85 -14.78
N MET A 98 21.43 20.33 -14.77
CA MET A 98 22.27 20.23 -15.97
C MET A 98 22.52 18.77 -16.31
N SER A 99 22.09 18.36 -17.51
CA SER A 99 22.51 17.11 -18.13
C SER A 99 23.30 17.47 -19.38
N ALA A 100 24.62 17.38 -19.29
CA ALA A 100 25.51 17.78 -20.38
C ALA A 100 26.51 16.66 -20.66
N GLU A 101 26.69 16.36 -21.95
CA GLU A 101 27.71 15.44 -22.44
C GLU A 101 28.57 16.19 -23.46
N ALA A 102 29.88 16.24 -23.22
CA ALA A 102 30.84 16.84 -24.14
C ALA A 102 31.72 15.73 -24.75
N SER A 103 31.88 15.75 -26.08
CA SER A 103 32.73 14.82 -26.81
C SER A 103 33.72 15.55 -27.71
N GLY A 104 34.86 14.91 -28.01
CA GLY A 104 35.97 15.52 -28.73
C GLY A 104 36.62 16.67 -27.95
N GLN A 105 36.72 17.87 -28.55
CA GLN A 105 37.20 19.10 -27.90
C GLN A 105 36.06 19.96 -27.32
N GLY A 106 34.88 19.37 -27.10
CA GLY A 106 33.70 20.08 -26.59
C GLY A 106 33.89 20.65 -25.20
N ARG A 107 33.22 21.78 -24.90
CA ARG A 107 33.21 22.42 -23.58
C ARG A 107 31.77 22.62 -23.12
N VAL A 108 31.47 22.19 -21.90
CA VAL A 108 30.22 22.55 -21.22
C VAL A 108 30.44 23.88 -20.53
N TYR A 109 29.62 24.87 -20.84
CA TYR A 109 29.61 26.16 -20.16
C TYR A 109 28.41 26.22 -19.23
N GLN A 110 28.69 26.24 -17.92
CA GLN A 110 27.69 26.51 -16.90
C GLN A 110 27.91 27.93 -16.38
N ALA A 111 26.95 28.81 -16.59
CA ALA A 111 26.90 30.10 -15.92
C ALA A 111 25.99 29.97 -14.69
N GLY A 112 26.54 29.42 -13.61
CA GLY A 112 25.98 29.60 -12.27
C GLY A 112 26.45 30.92 -11.67
N GLY A 113 25.99 31.28 -10.47
CA GLY A 113 26.65 32.31 -9.65
C GLY A 113 28.07 31.88 -9.27
N ASP A 114 28.58 32.37 -8.14
CA ASP A 114 29.96 32.03 -7.71
C ASP A 114 30.14 30.50 -7.57
N GLN A 115 31.13 29.94 -8.28
CA GLN A 115 31.50 28.54 -8.22
C GLN A 115 32.87 28.41 -7.56
N THR A 116 32.94 27.68 -6.45
CA THR A 116 34.21 27.25 -5.85
C THR A 116 34.52 25.85 -6.36
N ILE A 117 35.67 25.70 -7.00
CA ILE A 117 36.16 24.43 -7.54
C ILE A 117 37.43 24.06 -6.76
N ASP A 118 37.39 22.93 -6.06
CA ASP A 118 38.58 22.37 -5.41
C ASP A 118 39.30 21.43 -6.38
N GLU A 119 40.43 21.89 -6.91
CA GLU A 119 41.33 21.07 -7.73
C GLU A 119 42.18 20.17 -6.83
N ARG A 120 42.37 18.90 -7.24
CA ARG A 120 43.34 17.96 -6.64
C ARG A 120 44.55 17.79 -7.54
#